data_AF-A0A1Q7YKZ4-F1
#
_entry.id   AF-A0A1Q7YKZ4-F1
#
_cell.length_a   1.000
_cell.length_b   1.000
_cell.length_c   1.000
_cell.angle_alpha   90.00
_cell.angle_beta   90.00
_cell.angle_gamma   90.00
#
_symmetry.space_group_name_H-M   'P 1'
#
loop_
_entity.id
_entity.type
_entity.pdbx_description
1 polymer ?
#
loop_
_entity_poly.entity_id
_entity_poly.type
_entity_poly.pdbx_seq_one_letter_code
_entity_poly.pdbx_strand_id
1 'polypeptide(L)' 'MPVTTFQGTVEKGQIKLAADVSLPENAKVYVVVPDFEENANNEKFNLAELVSRMPSDYQVSEESFGDPVGKEEW' A
#
# COMPACT_ATOMS: atom_id res chain seq x y z
N MET A 1 -4.41 -22.26 -12.59
CA MET A 1 -3.61 -22.45 -11.37
C MET A 1 -4.56 -22.92 -10.28
N PRO A 2 -4.31 -24.06 -9.62
CA PRO A 2 -5.15 -24.50 -8.51
C PRO A 2 -4.98 -23.54 -7.32
N VAL A 3 -6.08 -23.00 -6.81
CA VAL A 3 -6.11 -22.16 -5.61
C VAL A 3 -6.78 -22.97 -4.51
N THR A 4 -6.11 -23.11 -3.36
CA THR A 4 -6.65 -23.80 -2.19
C THR A 4 -6.95 -22.78 -1.12
N THR A 5 -8.19 -22.73 -0.66
CA THR A 5 -8.62 -21.83 0.42
C THR A 5 -8.54 -22.56 1.75
N PHE A 6 -7.88 -21.93 2.72
CA PHE A 6 -7.83 -22.40 4.09
C PHE A 6 -8.58 -21.43 4.98
N GLN A 7 -9.43 -21.97 5.87
CA GLN A 7 -10.08 -21.19 6.90
C GLN A 7 -9.26 -21.29 8.19
N GLY A 8 -9.01 -20.14 8.80
CA GLY A 8 -8.29 -20.03 10.06
C GLY A 8 -8.96 -19.00 10.96
N THR A 9 -8.67 -19.10 12.25
CA THR A 9 -9.12 -18.12 13.24
C THR A 9 -7.96 -17.21 13.58
N VAL A 10 -8.24 -15.91 13.74
CA VAL A 10 -7.21 -14.97 14.19
C VAL A 10 -7.10 -15.08 15.72
N GLU A 11 -5.94 -15.53 16.21
CA GLU A 11 -5.61 -15.56 17.63
C GLU A 11 -4.40 -14.63 17.86
N LYS A 12 -4.53 -13.62 18.74
CA LYS A 12 -3.46 -12.65 19.06
C LYS A 12 -2.87 -11.93 17.83
N GLY A 13 -3.70 -11.63 16.82
CA GLY A 13 -3.26 -10.97 15.59
C GLY A 13 -2.51 -11.88 14.61
N GLN A 14 -2.42 -13.19 14.88
CA GLN A 14 -1.88 -14.17 13.95
C GLN A 14 -2.99 -15.07 13.42
N ILE A 15 -2.97 -15.34 12.11
CA ILE A 15 -3.92 -16.26 11.48
C ILE A 15 -3.45 -17.68 11.79
N LYS A 16 -4.24 -18.39 12.59
CA LYS A 16 -3.97 -19.79 12.91
C LYS A 16 -4.82 -20.67 12.00
N LEU A 17 -4.15 -21.38 11.10
CA LEU A 17 -4.80 -22.34 10.22
C LEU A 17 -5.18 -23.58 11.04
N ALA A 18 -6.39 -24.10 10.82
CA ALA A 18 -6.90 -25.26 11.57
C ALA A 18 -6.22 -26.58 11.17
N ALA A 19 -5.59 -26.62 10.00
CA ALA A 19 -4.85 -27.77 9.49
C ALA A 19 -3.35 -27.51 9.52
N ASP A 20 -2.56 -28.59 9.63
CA ASP A 20 -1.10 -28.56 9.49
C ASP A 20 -0.76 -28.29 8.02
N VAL A 21 -0.77 -27.01 7.65
CA VAL A 21 -0.57 -26.53 6.28
C VAL A 21 0.79 -25.88 6.21
N SER A 22 1.72 -26.53 5.52
CA SER A 22 3.00 -25.93 5.19
C SER A 22 2.87 -25.12 3.90
N LEU A 23 2.94 -23.80 4.02
CA LEU A 23 2.95 -22.89 2.88
C LEU A 23 4.37 -22.84 2.28
N PRO A 24 4.52 -22.91 0.95
CA PRO A 24 5.84 -22.85 0.32
C PRO A 24 6.48 -21.47 0.50
N GLU A 25 7.81 -21.43 0.54
CA GLU A 25 8.56 -20.19 0.65
C GLU A 25 8.21 -19.23 -0.49
N ASN A 26 8.03 -17.94 -0.18
CA ASN A 26 7.64 -16.87 -1.12
C ASN A 26 6.25 -17.02 -1.78
N ALA A 27 5.35 -17.83 -1.22
CA ALA A 27 3.96 -17.88 -1.69
C ALA A 27 3.22 -16.55 -1.46
N LYS A 28 2.51 -16.05 -2.48
CA LYS A 28 1.57 -14.94 -2.33
C LYS A 28 0.29 -15.44 -1.66
N VAL A 29 -0.06 -14.85 -0.52
CA VAL A 29 -1.25 -15.20 0.27
C VAL A 29 -2.26 -14.06 0.21
N TYR A 30 -3.53 -14.40 0.02
CA TYR A 30 -4.66 -13.45 0.06
C TYR A 30 -5.49 -13.73 1.31
N VAL A 31 -5.76 -12.69 2.10
CA VAL A 31 -6.55 -12.78 3.33
C VAL A 31 -7.89 -12.09 3.09
N VAL A 32 -8.99 -12.83 3.27
CA VAL A 32 -10.34 -12.30 3.13
C VAL A 32 -10.95 -12.21 4.52
N VAL A 33 -11.14 -11.00 5.03
CA VAL A 33 -11.80 -10.76 6.32
C VAL A 33 -13.15 -10.09 6.06
N PRO A 34 -14.29 -10.74 6.34
CA PRO A 34 -15.58 -10.09 6.28
C PRO A 34 -15.68 -9.03 7.39
N ASP A 35 -16.27 -7.87 7.08
CA ASP A 35 -16.53 -6.78 8.04
C ASP A 35 -15.26 -6.15 8.65
N PHE A 36 -14.15 -6.14 7.91
CA PHE A 36 -12.93 -5.46 8.33
C PHE A 36 -12.96 -3.97 7.95
N GLU A 37 -13.03 -3.09 8.95
CA GLU A 37 -12.72 -1.68 8.76
C GLU A 37 -11.20 -1.51 8.70
N GLU A 38 -10.68 -1.32 7.48
CA GLU A 38 -9.30 -0.89 7.30
C GLU A 38 -9.16 0.46 7.99
N ASN A 39 -8.47 0.49 9.13
CA ASN A 39 -7.82 1.71 9.58
C ASN A 39 -6.65 1.94 8.62
N ALA A 40 -6.99 2.28 7.37
CA ALA A 40 -6.06 2.96 6.51
C ALA A 40 -5.57 4.10 7.39
N ASN A 41 -4.27 4.14 7.66
CA ASN A 41 -3.64 5.37 8.03
C ASN A 41 -3.85 6.29 6.82
N ASN A 42 -5.06 6.83 6.69
CA ASN A 42 -5.36 8.08 6.04
C ASN A 42 -4.62 9.09 6.90
N GLU A 43 -3.29 9.10 6.76
CA GLU A 43 -2.46 10.18 7.23
C GLU A 43 -2.99 11.37 6.45
N LYS A 44 -3.98 12.04 7.04
CA LYS A 44 -4.49 13.31 6.56
C LYS A 44 -3.30 14.25 6.71
N PHE A 45 -2.51 14.35 5.65
CA PHE A 45 -1.33 15.18 5.65
C PHE A 45 -1.76 16.61 5.98
N ASN A 46 -1.26 17.12 7.11
CA ASN A 46 -1.53 18.48 7.51
C ASN A 46 -0.51 19.39 6.83
N LEU A 47 -0.99 20.39 6.08
CA LEU A 47 -0.13 21.29 5.33
C LEU A 47 0.89 22.03 6.22
N ALA A 48 0.50 22.40 7.44
CA ALA A 48 1.41 23.06 8.38
C ALA A 48 2.49 22.12 8.91
N GLU A 49 2.16 20.83 9.10
CA GLU A 49 3.12 19.81 9.52
C GLU A 49 4.18 19.54 8.43
N LEU A 50 3.73 19.42 7.18
CA LEU A 50 4.62 19.27 6.03
C LEU A 50 5.57 20.47 5.86
N VAL A 51 5.04 21.69 5.97
CA VAL A 51 5.86 22.92 5.87
C VAL A 51 6.85 23.01 7.02
N SER A 52 6.48 22.58 8.23
CA SER A 52 7.40 22.53 9.38
C SER A 52 8.55 21.54 9.20
N ARG A 53 8.40 20.53 8.34
CA ARG A 53 9.44 19.55 7.99
C ARG A 53 10.28 19.97 6.79
N MET A 54 9.90 21.03 6.06
CA MET A 54 10.72 21.52 4.94
C MET A 54 12.02 22.12 5.47
N PRO A 55 13.18 21.78 4.87
CA PRO A 55 14.43 22.40 5.23
C PRO A 55 14.41 23.88 4.87
N SER A 56 14.94 24.73 5.75
CA SER A 56 14.95 26.20 5.55
C SER A 56 15.74 26.65 4.32
N ASP A 57 16.60 25.80 3.79
CA ASP A 57 17.43 26.04 2.60
C ASP A 57 16.79 25.49 1.31
N TYR A 58 15.53 25.01 1.37
CA TYR A 58 14.86 24.48 0.18
C TYR A 58 14.60 25.57 -0.85
N GLN A 59 15.21 25.45 -2.03
CA GLN A 59 14.98 26.32 -3.17
C GLN A 59 14.06 25.61 -4.16
N VAL A 60 12.84 26.13 -4.31
CA VAL A 60 11.91 25.68 -5.36
C VAL A 60 12.49 26.13 -6.70
N SER A 61 12.67 25.18 -7.61
CA SER A 61 13.00 25.46 -9.01
C SER A 61 11.91 24.85 -9.88
N GLU A 62 11.46 25.62 -10.87
CA GLU A 62 10.56 25.12 -11.89
C GLU A 62 11.37 24.27 -12.86
N GLU A 63 11.16 22.95 -12.84
CA GLU A 63 11.75 22.05 -13.82
C GLU A 63 10.91 22.07 -15.10
N SER A 64 11.49 22.59 -16.18
CA SER A 64 10.86 22.54 -17.49
C SER A 64 11.10 21.16 -18.10
N PHE A 65 10.04 20.40 -18.35
CA PHE A 65 10.09 19.08 -18.99
C PHE A 65 10.44 19.14 -20.49
N GLY A 66 10.79 20.32 -21.02
CA GLY A 66 11.12 20.53 -22.43
C GLY A 66 9.89 20.72 -23.31
N ASP A 67 10.12 20.80 -24.62
CA ASP A 67 9.05 20.94 -25.60
C ASP A 67 8.16 19.69 -25.62
N PRO A 68 6.83 19.84 -25.80
CA PRO A 68 5.91 18.72 -25.90
C PRO A 68 6.28 17.80 -27.08
N VAL A 69 6.53 16.52 -26.80
CA VAL A 69 6.98 15.52 -27.79
C VAL A 69 5.84 14.74 -28.47
N GLY A 70 4.61 15.26 -28.44
CA GLY A 70 3.45 14.64 -29.07
C GLY A 70 2.96 15.43 -30.29
N LYS A 71 2.80 14.76 -31.44
CA LYS A 71 1.96 15.27 -32.52
C LYS A 71 0.53 14.92 -32.14
N GLU A 72 -0.20 15.86 -31.55
CA GLU A 72 -1.64 15.67 -31.39
C GLU A 72 -2.28 15.80 -32.78
N GLU A 73 -2.48 14.66 -33.45
CA GLU A 73 -3.38 14.57 -34.59
C GLU A 73 -4.81 14.50 -34.02
N TRP A 74 -5.50 15.64 -34.06
CA TRP A 74 -6.92 15.78 -33.73
C TRP A 74 -7.80 15.52 -34.97
#